data_AF-A0A942SHS4-F1
#
_entry.id   AF-A0A942SHS4-F1
#
_cell.length_a   1.000
_cell.length_b   1.000
_cell.length_c   1.000
_cell.angle_alpha   90.00
_cell.angle_beta   90.00
_cell.angle_gamma   90.00
#
_symmetry.space_group_name_H-M   'P 1'
#
loop_
_entity.id
_entity.type
_entity.pdbx_description
1 polymer ?
#
loop_
_entity_poly.entity_id
_entity_poly.type
_entity_poly.pdbx_seq_one_letter_code
_entity_poly.pdbx_strand_id
1 'polypeptide(L)'
;MTEKIGRNEPCTCGSGKKYKNCCLNKSTAPRKFTAKWLGSPQKKTEPVNLMERTFGEAIAHAAQQETPPLISKSFKQQSEDVKENHPS
;
A
#
# COMPACT_ATOMS: atom_id res chain seq x y z
N MET A 1 -40.56 -7.44 -32.79
CA MET A 1 -39.86 -8.61 -33.37
C MET A 1 -38.37 -8.37 -33.19
N THR A 2 -37.67 -9.16 -32.39
CA THR A 2 -36.20 -9.09 -32.30
C THR A 2 -35.63 -9.84 -33.49
N GLU A 3 -35.28 -9.11 -34.55
CA GLU A 3 -34.65 -9.68 -35.74
C GLU A 3 -33.35 -10.38 -35.35
N LYS A 4 -33.26 -11.67 -35.67
CA LYS A 4 -32.04 -12.45 -35.43
C LYS A 4 -30.99 -12.01 -36.44
N ILE A 5 -29.94 -11.33 -35.98
CA ILE A 5 -28.85 -10.89 -36.85
C ILE A 5 -28.18 -12.07 -37.57
N GLY A 6 -28.00 -11.94 -38.88
CA GLY A 6 -27.38 -12.97 -39.72
C GLY A 6 -25.91 -13.20 -39.36
N ARG A 7 -25.42 -14.43 -39.45
CA ARG A 7 -24.02 -14.79 -39.12
C ARG A 7 -22.97 -13.98 -39.90
N ASN A 8 -23.27 -13.60 -41.14
CA ASN A 8 -22.36 -12.86 -42.01
C ASN A 8 -22.53 -11.34 -41.96
N GLU A 9 -23.55 -10.83 -41.27
CA GLU A 9 -23.84 -9.39 -41.14
C GLU A 9 -22.80 -8.67 -40.28
N PRO A 10 -22.62 -7.35 -40.45
CA PRO A 10 -21.78 -6.55 -39.57
C PRO A 10 -22.24 -6.65 -38.11
N CYS A 11 -21.29 -6.77 -37.19
CA CYS A 11 -21.60 -6.97 -35.78
C CYS A 11 -22.04 -5.66 -35.12
N THR A 12 -23.17 -5.67 -34.42
CA THR A 12 -23.79 -4.52 -33.71
C THR A 12 -22.97 -3.94 -32.57
N CYS A 13 -21.84 -4.53 -32.20
CA CYS A 13 -20.93 -4.02 -31.16
C CYS A 13 -19.96 -2.93 -31.66
N GLY A 14 -20.09 -2.51 -32.92
CA GLY A 14 -19.24 -1.45 -33.51
C GLY A 14 -17.83 -1.91 -33.90
N SER A 15 -17.55 -3.21 -33.86
CA SER A 15 -16.21 -3.74 -34.17
C SER A 15 -15.83 -3.76 -35.66
N GLY A 16 -16.77 -3.52 -36.57
CA GLY A 16 -16.57 -3.67 -38.03
C GLY A 16 -16.41 -5.11 -38.53
N LYS A 17 -16.48 -6.11 -37.66
CA LYS A 17 -16.33 -7.55 -38.00
C LYS A 17 -17.69 -8.20 -38.28
N LYS A 18 -17.73 -9.30 -39.03
CA LYS A 18 -18.93 -10.14 -39.19
C LYS A 18 -19.39 -10.72 -37.85
N TYR A 19 -20.70 -10.83 -37.60
CA TYR A 19 -21.25 -11.31 -36.33
C TYR A 19 -20.67 -12.66 -35.89
N LYS A 20 -20.52 -13.62 -36.83
CA LYS A 20 -19.90 -14.93 -36.56
C LYS A 20 -18.45 -14.86 -36.08
N ASN A 21 -17.69 -13.84 -36.48
CA ASN A 21 -16.28 -13.65 -36.14
C ASN A 21 -16.09 -12.69 -34.95
N CYS A 22 -17.18 -12.24 -34.32
CA CYS A 22 -17.14 -11.28 -33.23
C CYS A 22 -17.99 -11.79 -32.06
N CYS A 23 -19.16 -11.20 -31.80
CA CYS A 23 -19.97 -11.51 -30.62
C CYS A 23 -20.41 -12.98 -30.55
N LEU A 24 -20.61 -13.66 -31.68
CA LEU A 24 -21.01 -15.07 -31.68
C LEU A 24 -19.94 -16.00 -31.09
N ASN A 25 -18.66 -15.74 -31.38
CA ASN A 25 -17.54 -16.53 -30.85
C ASN A 25 -17.02 -15.99 -29.51
N LYS A 26 -17.46 -14.81 -29.09
CA LYS A 26 -17.00 -14.16 -27.85
C LYS A 26 -17.65 -14.73 -26.58
N SER A 27 -18.61 -15.64 -26.70
CA SER A 27 -19.32 -16.32 -25.61
C SER A 27 -18.65 -17.62 -25.16
N THR A 28 -17.84 -18.25 -26.03
CA THR A 28 -17.23 -19.56 -25.74
C THR A 28 -15.89 -19.45 -25.02
N ALA A 29 -15.23 -18.29 -25.09
CA ALA A 29 -13.98 -18.06 -24.38
C ALA A 29 -14.26 -17.52 -22.96
N PRO A 30 -13.75 -18.16 -21.89
CA PRO A 30 -13.79 -17.58 -20.56
C PRO A 30 -13.04 -16.25 -20.56
N ARG A 31 -13.75 -15.14 -20.27
CA ARG A 31 -13.09 -13.84 -20.15
C ARG A 31 -12.29 -13.84 -18.85
N LYS A 32 -10.96 -13.75 -18.96
CA LYS A 32 -10.12 -13.45 -17.80
C LYS A 32 -10.46 -12.03 -17.35
N PHE A 33 -11.04 -11.89 -16.16
CA PHE A 33 -11.28 -10.58 -15.56
C PHE A 33 -9.92 -10.01 -15.13
N THR A 34 -9.22 -9.35 -16.06
CA THR A 34 -7.96 -8.67 -15.78
C THR A 34 -8.24 -7.19 -15.62
N ALA A 35 -8.29 -6.71 -14.38
CA ALA A 35 -8.32 -5.28 -14.11
C ALA A 35 -6.88 -4.72 -14.22
N LYS A 36 -6.70 -3.67 -15.02
CA LYS A 36 -5.44 -2.90 -15.08
C LYS A 36 -5.70 -1.56 -14.41
N TRP A 37 -5.01 -1.29 -13.31
CA TRP A 37 -5.02 0.03 -12.68
C TRP A 37 -4.38 1.05 -13.63
N LEU A 38 -5.17 2.01 -14.11
CA LEU A 38 -4.71 3.07 -15.04
C LEU A 38 -3.84 4.13 -14.37
N GLY A 39 -3.77 4.13 -13.03
CA GLY A 39 -3.09 5.17 -12.25
C GLY A 39 -2.10 4.64 -11.22
N SER A 40 -1.55 3.42 -11.36
CA SER A 40 -0.50 2.96 -10.44
C SER A 40 0.78 3.78 -10.67
N PRO A 41 1.22 4.63 -9.73
CA PRO A 41 2.57 5.16 -9.80
C PRO A 41 3.51 3.97 -9.63
N GLN A 42 4.38 3.74 -10.62
CA GLN A 42 5.52 2.84 -10.52
C GLN A 42 6.56 3.43 -9.56
N LYS A 43 6.19 3.79 -8.32
CA LYS A 43 7.18 4.06 -7.28
C LYS A 43 7.42 2.74 -6.59
N LYS A 44 8.62 2.21 -6.80
CA LYS A 44 9.22 1.18 -5.95
C LYS A 44 8.90 1.59 -4.51
N THR A 45 7.94 0.93 -3.88
CA THR A 45 7.85 0.96 -2.44
C THR A 45 9.01 0.10 -1.99
N GLU A 46 10.19 0.71 -1.90
CA GLU A 46 11.16 0.25 -0.93
C GLU A 46 10.36 0.06 0.37
N PRO A 47 10.44 -1.10 1.03
CA PRO A 47 9.71 -1.33 2.26
C PRO A 47 10.11 -0.19 3.21
N VAL A 48 9.15 0.67 3.53
CA VAL A 48 9.38 1.79 4.44
C VAL A 48 9.84 1.21 5.76
N ASN A 49 11.14 1.29 6.03
CA ASN A 49 11.73 0.77 7.25
C ASN A 49 11.22 1.66 8.39
N LEU A 50 10.38 1.07 9.25
CA LEU A 50 9.73 1.78 10.34
C LEU A 50 10.77 2.47 11.23
N MET A 51 11.90 1.80 11.48
CA MET A 51 13.00 2.31 12.31
C MET A 51 13.64 3.56 11.69
N GLU A 52 13.91 3.55 10.39
CA GLU A 52 14.46 4.72 9.70
C GLU A 52 13.47 5.88 9.68
N ARG A 53 12.17 5.61 9.59
CA ARG A 53 11.16 6.67 9.55
C ARG A 53 10.90 7.30 10.93
N THR A 54 10.92 6.51 12.00
CA THR A 54 10.68 7.02 13.36
C THR A 54 11.96 7.56 14.00
N PHE A 55 13.13 7.04 13.64
CA PHE A 55 14.39 7.35 14.32
C PHE A 55 15.53 7.77 13.40
N GLY A 56 15.33 7.87 12.08
CA GLY A 56 16.41 8.18 11.13
C GLY A 56 17.14 9.49 11.41
N GLU A 57 16.40 10.58 11.71
CA GLU A 57 17.00 11.87 12.08
C GLU A 57 17.74 11.79 13.41
N ALA A 58 17.16 11.12 14.42
CA ALA A 58 17.80 10.97 15.72
C ALA A 58 19.09 10.14 15.65
N ILE A 59 19.09 9.05 14.86
CA ILE A 59 20.27 8.22 14.62
C ILE A 59 21.34 9.01 13.85
N ALA A 60 20.96 9.77 12.83
CA ALA A 60 21.90 10.59 12.05
C ALA A 60 22.59 11.66 12.92
N HIS A 61 21.84 12.27 13.84
CA HIS A 61 22.39 13.26 14.77
C HIS A 61 23.27 12.62 15.85
N ALA A 62 22.86 11.45 16.37
CA ALA A 62 23.65 10.71 17.35
C ALA A 62 24.98 10.20 16.76
N ALA A 63 25.03 9.86 15.47
CA ALA A 63 26.26 9.44 14.80
C ALA A 63 27.32 10.55 14.68
N GLN A 64 26.92 11.82 14.80
CA GLN A 64 27.82 12.97 14.75
C GLN A 64 28.28 13.44 16.14
N GLN A 65 27.67 12.92 17.21
CA GLN A 65 28.08 13.21 18.57
C GLN A 65 29.06 12.14 19.01
N GLU A 66 30.34 12.51 19.13
CA GLU A 66 31.34 11.74 19.87
C GLU A 66 30.71 11.33 21.20
N THR A 67 30.65 10.02 21.47
CA THR A 67 29.92 9.45 22.60
C THR A 67 30.31 10.17 23.90
N PRO A 68 29.35 10.67 24.70
CA PRO A 68 29.67 11.21 26.02
C PRO A 68 30.36 10.12 26.84
N PRO A 69 31.45 10.44 27.57
CA PRO A 69 32.19 9.43 28.31
C PRO A 69 31.25 8.75 29.30
N LEU A 70 31.29 7.42 29.35
CA LEU A 70 30.52 6.62 30.29
C LEU A 70 30.85 7.09 31.71
N ILE A 71 29.93 7.83 32.33
CA ILE A 71 30.03 8.23 33.73
C ILE A 71 29.81 6.96 34.55
N SER A 72 30.93 6.38 34.97
CA SER A 72 30.95 5.28 35.91
C SER A 72 30.52 5.76 37.30
N LYS A 73 29.71 4.91 37.95
CA LYS A 73 29.51 4.74 39.40
C LYS A 73 28.42 5.57 40.09
N SER A 74 27.45 4.80 40.62
CA SER A 74 26.77 4.98 41.91
C SER A 74 25.93 6.25 42.12
N PHE A 75 24.64 6.18 41.82
CA PHE A 75 23.65 7.12 42.37
C PHE A 75 22.74 6.40 43.36
N LYS A 76 23.05 6.59 44.64
CA LYS A 76 22.33 6.09 45.80
C LYS A 76 21.33 7.17 46.24
N GLN A 77 20.13 6.72 46.64
CA GLN A 77 19.25 7.38 47.63
C GLN A 77 18.42 8.60 47.19
N GLN A 78 17.08 8.42 47.18
CA GLN A 78 16.09 9.11 48.04
C GLN A 78 14.75 9.32 47.31
N SER A 79 13.71 8.63 47.77
CA SER A 79 12.33 9.14 47.76
C SER A 79 11.49 8.34 48.76
N GLU A 80 11.82 8.46 50.04
CA GLU A 80 10.86 8.25 51.13
C GLU A 80 10.22 9.61 51.38
N ASP A 81 9.06 9.90 50.77
CA ASP A 81 8.14 10.99 51.19
C ASP A 81 6.87 10.92 50.32
N VAL A 82 6.14 9.80 50.37
CA VAL A 82 4.70 9.79 50.05
C VAL A 82 3.98 9.93 51.38
N LYS A 83 3.99 11.15 51.91
CA LYS A 83 3.20 11.52 53.08
C LYS A 83 1.98 12.30 52.60
N GLU A 84 0.84 11.60 52.68
CA GLU A 84 -0.39 12.10 53.31
C GLU A 84 -0.97 13.40 52.71
N ASN A 85 -2.02 13.27 51.89
CA ASN A 85 -3.15 14.21 51.82
C ASN A 85 -4.22 13.64 50.88
N HIS A 86 -5.17 12.89 51.45
CA HIS A 86 -6.45 12.53 50.81
C HIS A 86 -7.55 13.30 51.55
N PRO A 87 -8.26 14.26 50.92
CA PRO A 87 -9.46 14.82 51.53
C PRO A 87 -10.67 13.90 51.28
N SER A 88 -11.42 13.60 52.34
CA SER A 88 -12.82 13.11 52.28
C SER A 88 -13.79 14.29 52.18
#